data_AF-A0A829YDC4-F1
#
_entry.id   AF-A0A829YDC4-F1
#
_cell.length_a   1.000
_cell.length_b   1.000
_cell.length_c   1.000
_cell.angle_alpha   90.00
_cell.angle_beta   90.00
_cell.angle_gamma   90.00
#
_symmetry.space_group_name_H-M   'P 1'
#
loop_
_entity.id
_entity.type
_entity.pdbx_description
1 polymer ?
#
loop_
_entity_poly.entity_id
_entity_poly.type
_entity_poly.pdbx_seq_one_letter_code
_entity_poly.pdbx_strand_id
1 'polypeptide(L)'
;MLNNTRKHTAVRTFRNSPLGPLLALLAATLLVGCTEQPEQRAMPAQALDETFKDFGNYEVHFNALRTDELTPEVARAYGIQRSANRVMLNVTVLRKEAEHAPRKPVEATVAVDAYNLNGQLKDIEMRRVSEGEAIYSIGEVTIAGTEILVFDINVTPQGESSPFNVKLKREFVSD
;
A
#
# COMPACT_ATOMS: atom_id res chain seq x y z
N MET A 1 13.03 -33.48 -46.23
CA MET A 1 11.74 -34.14 -46.54
C MET A 1 11.71 -35.47 -45.79
N LEU A 2 10.63 -35.77 -45.04
CA LEU A 2 10.44 -36.98 -44.19
C LEU A 2 11.51 -37.10 -43.06
N ASN A 3 11.37 -37.79 -41.91
CA ASN A 3 10.32 -38.62 -41.27
C ASN A 3 10.56 -38.61 -39.71
N ASN A 4 9.77 -39.16 -38.77
CA ASN A 4 8.46 -39.85 -38.83
C ASN A 4 7.59 -39.63 -37.56
N THR A 5 6.29 -39.48 -37.81
CA THR A 5 5.05 -39.63 -37.03
C THR A 5 4.98 -40.70 -35.89
N ARG A 6 4.51 -40.25 -34.70
CA ARG A 6 3.61 -40.91 -33.70
C ARG A 6 4.02 -42.06 -32.74
N LYS A 7 3.73 -41.75 -31.46
CA LYS A 7 2.92 -42.47 -30.44
C LYS A 7 3.48 -43.73 -29.76
N HIS A 8 3.58 -43.63 -28.43
CA HIS A 8 3.76 -44.75 -27.51
C HIS A 8 2.48 -45.59 -27.37
N THR A 9 2.69 -46.90 -27.26
CA THR A 9 1.68 -47.91 -26.91
C THR A 9 1.92 -48.41 -25.49
N ALA A 10 0.87 -48.45 -24.67
CA ALA A 10 0.77 -49.38 -23.54
C ALA A 10 -0.69 -49.50 -23.09
N VAL A 11 -1.37 -50.56 -23.54
CA VAL A 11 -2.69 -50.96 -23.00
C VAL A 11 -2.45 -51.83 -21.76
N ARG A 12 -3.07 -51.49 -20.62
CA ARG A 12 -3.32 -52.46 -19.56
C ARG A 12 -4.72 -52.31 -18.97
N THR A 13 -5.55 -53.29 -19.32
CA THR A 13 -6.87 -53.56 -18.78
C THR A 13 -6.80 -54.10 -17.36
N PHE A 14 -7.73 -53.69 -16.48
CA PHE A 14 -8.30 -54.59 -15.47
C PHE A 14 -9.79 -54.21 -15.27
N ARG A 15 -10.65 -55.20 -15.03
CA ARG A 15 -12.12 -55.08 -15.12
C ARG A 15 -12.81 -55.80 -13.96
N ASN A 16 -14.03 -55.33 -13.63
CA ASN A 16 -15.00 -55.92 -12.69
C ASN A 16 -14.57 -55.80 -11.18
N SER A 17 -15.46 -55.78 -10.17
CA SER A 17 -16.83 -56.32 -10.08
C SER A 17 -17.80 -55.37 -9.28
N PRO A 18 -18.98 -55.77 -8.74
CA PRO A 18 -20.25 -55.15 -9.20
C PRO A 18 -21.16 -54.56 -8.09
N LEU A 19 -22.37 -54.15 -8.50
CA LEU A 19 -23.42 -53.47 -7.75
C LEU A 19 -23.94 -54.22 -6.49
N GLY A 20 -24.43 -53.44 -5.52
CA GLY A 20 -25.36 -53.88 -4.46
C GLY A 20 -26.00 -52.67 -3.74
N PRO A 21 -27.33 -52.47 -3.79
CA PRO A 21 -28.02 -51.31 -3.19
C PRO A 21 -28.65 -51.65 -1.83
N LEU A 22 -28.98 -50.65 -1.01
CA LEU A 22 -30.30 -50.55 -0.33
C LEU A 22 -30.55 -49.20 0.35
N LEU A 23 -31.83 -48.84 0.47
CA LEU A 23 -32.34 -47.74 1.31
C LEU A 23 -32.14 -48.03 2.81
N ALA A 24 -31.92 -46.98 3.59
CA ALA A 24 -32.41 -46.89 4.96
C ALA A 24 -32.77 -45.43 5.30
N LEU A 25 -34.06 -45.13 5.44
CA LEU A 25 -34.48 -43.94 6.18
C LEU A 25 -34.23 -44.19 7.66
N LEU A 26 -33.54 -43.28 8.34
CA LEU A 26 -33.69 -43.11 9.78
C LEU A 26 -33.85 -41.62 10.10
N ALA A 27 -34.96 -41.27 10.74
CA ALA A 27 -35.20 -39.92 11.23
C ALA A 27 -34.33 -39.66 12.47
N ALA A 28 -33.53 -38.60 12.43
CA ALA A 28 -32.82 -38.10 13.59
C ALA A 28 -33.48 -36.79 14.06
N THR A 29 -34.18 -36.86 15.19
CA THR A 29 -34.71 -35.68 15.89
C THR A 29 -33.55 -34.83 16.39
N LEU A 30 -33.45 -33.58 15.94
CA LEU A 30 -32.52 -32.61 16.50
C LEU A 30 -33.26 -31.50 17.24
N LEU A 31 -32.86 -31.41 18.50
CA LEU A 31 -33.22 -30.50 19.57
C LEU A 31 -33.45 -29.04 19.13
N VAL A 32 -34.36 -28.38 19.86
CA VAL A 32 -34.44 -26.92 19.91
C VAL A 32 -33.07 -26.36 20.30
N GLY A 33 -32.46 -25.65 19.37
CA GLY A 33 -31.32 -24.77 19.59
C GLY A 33 -31.58 -23.49 18.83
N CYS A 34 -32.15 -22.48 19.51
CA CYS A 34 -32.06 -21.11 19.02
C CYS A 34 -30.58 -20.72 19.09
N THR A 35 -29.84 -20.95 18.00
CA THR A 35 -28.49 -20.42 17.87
C THR A 35 -28.61 -18.91 17.74
N GLU A 36 -28.46 -18.21 18.86
CA GLU A 36 -28.20 -16.78 18.90
C GLU A 36 -26.88 -16.57 18.15
N GLN A 37 -27.00 -16.35 16.84
CA GLN A 37 -25.88 -16.03 15.99
C GLN A 37 -25.40 -14.65 16.44
N PRO A 38 -24.20 -14.51 17.00
CA PRO A 38 -23.76 -13.23 17.52
C PRO A 38 -23.69 -12.26 16.34
N GLU A 39 -24.55 -11.24 16.38
CA GLU A 39 -24.53 -10.17 15.39
C GLU A 39 -23.14 -9.53 15.42
N GLN A 40 -22.31 -9.88 14.44
CA GLN A 40 -21.03 -9.22 14.22
C GLN A 40 -21.34 -7.78 13.82
N ARG A 41 -21.42 -6.92 14.83
CA ARG A 41 -21.47 -5.47 14.67
C ARG A 41 -20.31 -5.10 13.77
N ALA A 42 -20.63 -4.74 12.53
CA ALA A 42 -19.66 -4.18 11.62
C ALA A 42 -19.04 -2.97 12.33
N MET A 43 -17.75 -3.08 12.65
CA MET A 43 -17.00 -1.93 13.16
C MET A 43 -17.08 -0.85 12.07
N PRO A 44 -17.30 0.43 12.43
CA PRO A 44 -17.32 1.49 11.43
C PRO A 44 -15.99 1.45 10.69
N ALA A 45 -16.05 1.36 9.35
CA ALA A 45 -14.86 1.45 8.52
C ALA A 45 -14.18 2.78 8.83
N GLN A 46 -13.02 2.73 9.48
CA GLN A 46 -12.19 3.92 9.63
C GLN A 46 -11.87 4.40 8.22
N ALA A 47 -12.08 5.69 7.95
CA ALA A 47 -11.70 6.26 6.68
C ALA A 47 -10.22 5.97 6.45
N LEU A 48 -9.90 5.28 5.36
CA LEU A 48 -8.52 5.12 4.95
C LEU A 48 -8.01 6.52 4.62
N ASP A 49 -7.02 7.01 5.37
CA ASP A 49 -6.29 8.23 5.02
C ASP A 49 -5.89 8.17 3.53
N GLU A 50 -6.13 9.23 2.78
CA GLU A 50 -5.72 9.31 1.38
C GLU A 50 -4.20 9.12 1.30
N THR A 51 -3.74 8.01 0.73
CA THR A 51 -2.32 7.69 0.54
C THR A 51 -1.80 8.05 -0.85
N PHE A 52 -2.70 8.43 -1.77
CA PHE A 52 -2.35 8.94 -3.09
C PHE A 52 -3.43 9.85 -3.66
N LYS A 53 -3.08 10.61 -4.72
CA LYS A 53 -4.02 11.37 -5.55
C LYS A 53 -3.73 11.18 -7.04
N ASP A 54 -4.80 11.08 -7.82
CA ASP A 54 -4.78 10.96 -9.27
C ASP A 54 -4.64 12.32 -9.96
N PHE A 55 -3.72 12.40 -10.92
CA PHE A 55 -3.50 13.56 -11.80
C PHE A 55 -3.45 13.08 -13.26
N GLY A 56 -4.61 12.65 -13.76
CA GLY A 56 -4.75 12.10 -15.12
C GLY A 56 -3.87 10.87 -15.32
N ASN A 57 -2.79 11.03 -16.09
CA ASN A 57 -1.79 10.00 -16.39
C ASN A 57 -0.80 9.72 -15.23
N TYR A 58 -0.92 10.42 -14.10
CA TYR A 58 -0.03 10.26 -12.96
C TYR A 58 -0.80 9.95 -11.68
N GLU A 59 -0.09 9.39 -10.71
CA GLU A 59 -0.47 9.28 -9.31
C GLU A 59 0.65 9.83 -8.44
N VAL A 60 0.30 10.71 -7.51
CA VAL A 60 1.21 11.17 -6.45
C VAL A 60 0.85 10.39 -5.21
N HIS A 61 1.72 9.46 -4.80
CA HIS A 61 1.62 8.70 -3.56
C HIS A 61 2.38 9.45 -2.47
N PHE A 62 1.82 9.53 -1.27
CA PHE A 62 2.38 10.27 -0.15
C PHE A 62 2.04 9.62 1.18
N ASN A 63 3.00 9.59 2.10
CA ASN A 63 2.79 9.14 3.47
C ASN A 63 3.74 9.90 4.41
N ALA A 64 3.29 10.17 5.63
CA ALA A 64 4.15 10.64 6.71
C ALA A 64 4.05 9.71 7.93
N LEU A 65 5.15 9.51 8.65
CA LEU A 65 5.25 8.61 9.82
C LEU A 65 6.36 9.06 10.77
N ARG A 66 6.35 8.68 12.05
CA ARG A 66 7.50 8.97 12.93
C ARG A 66 8.70 8.12 12.50
N THR A 67 9.89 8.71 12.48
CA THR A 67 11.10 8.02 12.00
C THR A 67 11.50 6.82 12.86
N ASP A 68 11.05 6.70 14.10
CA ASP A 68 11.28 5.52 14.94
C ASP A 68 10.36 4.33 14.60
N GLU A 69 9.21 4.56 13.94
CA GLU A 69 8.36 3.49 13.38
C GLU A 69 9.07 2.73 12.24
N LEU A 70 10.06 3.36 11.58
CA LEU A 70 10.89 2.70 10.58
C LEU A 70 11.68 1.54 11.19
N THR A 71 11.87 0.47 10.41
CA THR A 71 12.80 -0.59 10.81
C THR A 71 14.24 -0.06 10.84
N PRO A 72 15.14 -0.64 11.67
CA PRO A 72 16.55 -0.26 11.67
C PRO A 72 17.24 -0.43 10.31
N GLU A 73 16.72 -1.31 9.45
CA GLU A 73 17.24 -1.56 8.11
C GLU A 73 16.86 -0.42 7.15
N VAL A 74 15.57 -0.11 7.03
CA VAL A 74 15.07 0.98 6.16
C VAL A 74 15.68 2.33 6.56
N ALA A 75 15.73 2.61 7.88
CA ALA A 75 16.33 3.85 8.37
C ALA A 75 17.82 3.98 7.99
N ARG A 76 18.60 2.89 8.07
CA ARG A 76 20.01 2.90 7.64
C ARG A 76 20.14 3.01 6.13
N ALA A 77 19.33 2.28 5.36
CA ALA A 77 19.35 2.31 3.90
C ALA A 77 19.12 3.72 3.33
N TYR A 78 18.23 4.50 3.96
CA TYR A 78 17.90 5.86 3.54
C TYR A 78 18.64 6.97 4.32
N GLY A 79 19.52 6.62 5.26
CA GLY A 79 20.27 7.59 6.08
C GLY A 79 19.41 8.42 7.05
N ILE A 80 18.30 7.86 7.53
CA ILE A 80 17.31 8.53 8.41
C ILE A 80 17.66 8.25 9.88
N GLN A 81 17.68 9.30 10.71
CA GLN A 81 17.86 9.14 12.15
C GLN A 81 16.53 8.80 12.83
N ARG A 82 16.36 7.55 13.24
CA ARG A 82 15.20 7.08 14.04
C ARG A 82 15.06 7.90 15.32
N SER A 83 13.89 8.52 15.53
CA SER A 83 13.52 9.33 16.69
C SER A 83 12.01 9.56 16.75
N ALA A 84 11.45 9.46 17.95
CA ALA A 84 10.06 9.83 18.25
C ALA A 84 9.74 11.30 17.92
N ASN A 85 10.76 12.17 17.95
CA ASN A 85 10.62 13.61 17.81
C ASN A 85 10.87 14.05 16.35
N ARG A 86 10.84 13.11 15.40
CA ARG A 86 11.05 13.34 13.97
C ARG A 86 9.99 12.61 13.15
N VAL A 87 9.39 13.32 12.21
CA VAL A 87 8.45 12.78 11.22
C VAL A 87 9.12 12.80 9.86
N MET A 88 9.07 11.66 9.16
CA MET A 88 9.44 11.56 7.75
C MET A 88 8.20 11.78 6.89
N LEU A 89 8.28 12.62 5.88
CA LEU A 89 7.38 12.64 4.72
C LEU A 89 8.05 11.89 3.56
N ASN A 90 7.36 10.94 2.95
CA ASN A 90 7.75 10.28 1.70
C ASN A 90 6.72 10.62 0.61
N VAL A 91 7.21 11.02 -0.56
CA VAL A 91 6.43 11.29 -1.77
C VAL A 91 6.99 10.48 -2.94
N THR A 92 6.12 9.83 -3.71
CA THR A 92 6.48 9.03 -4.89
C THR A 92 5.56 9.41 -6.05
N VAL A 93 6.12 9.56 -7.25
CA VAL A 93 5.35 9.85 -8.47
C VAL A 93 5.37 8.65 -9.39
N LEU A 94 4.18 8.18 -9.73
CA LEU A 94 3.97 7.07 -10.65
C LEU A 94 3.24 7.56 -11.91
N ARG A 95 3.70 7.14 -13.08
CA ARG A 95 2.99 7.30 -14.35
C ARG A 95 2.17 6.05 -14.64
N LYS A 96 0.90 6.25 -15.00
CA LYS A 96 0.01 5.24 -15.55
C LYS A 96 0.39 4.97 -16.99
N GLU A 97 0.47 3.70 -17.32
CA GLU A 97 0.68 3.21 -18.69
C GLU A 97 -0.69 2.72 -19.22
N ALA A 98 -0.73 1.68 -20.06
CA ALA A 98 -1.98 0.99 -20.37
C ALA A 98 -2.69 0.49 -19.09
N GLU A 99 -4.01 0.34 -19.14
CA GLU A 99 -4.91 0.07 -17.97
C GLU A 99 -4.54 -1.17 -17.13
N HIS A 100 -3.75 -2.10 -17.68
CA HIS A 100 -3.27 -3.31 -16.98
C HIS A 100 -1.73 -3.42 -16.95
N ALA A 101 -1.01 -2.38 -17.35
CA ALA A 101 0.44 -2.33 -17.25
C ALA A 101 0.87 -1.89 -15.85
N PRO A 102 2.06 -2.32 -15.37
CA PRO A 102 2.61 -1.81 -14.12
C PRO A 102 2.85 -0.30 -14.22
N ARG A 103 2.48 0.41 -13.16
CA ARG A 103 2.82 1.82 -12.97
C ARG A 103 4.33 2.00 -12.97
N LYS A 104 4.83 3.05 -13.63
CA LYS A 104 6.28 3.34 -13.67
C LYS A 104 6.64 4.50 -12.75
N PRO A 105 7.68 4.39 -11.92
CA PRO A 105 8.27 5.54 -11.23
C PRO A 105 8.71 6.62 -12.22
N VAL A 106 8.53 7.89 -11.84
CA VAL A 106 8.95 9.05 -12.62
C VAL A 106 9.69 10.02 -11.71
N GLU A 107 10.82 10.56 -12.18
CA GLU A 107 11.50 11.62 -11.46
C GLU A 107 10.60 12.85 -11.32
N ALA A 108 10.64 13.50 -10.16
CA ALA A 108 9.94 14.74 -9.93
C ALA A 108 10.82 15.72 -9.14
N THR A 109 10.47 16.99 -9.26
CA THR A 109 10.81 18.01 -8.27
C THR A 109 9.66 18.06 -7.26
N VAL A 110 9.98 17.94 -5.97
CA VAL A 110 8.99 17.98 -4.89
C VAL A 110 9.39 19.10 -3.93
N ALA A 111 8.51 20.09 -3.78
CA ALA A 111 8.64 21.18 -2.82
C ALA A 111 7.50 21.08 -1.80
N VAL A 112 7.78 21.30 -0.52
CA VAL A 112 6.82 21.10 0.56
C VAL A 112 6.88 22.27 1.53
N ASP A 113 5.72 22.88 1.80
CA ASP A 113 5.54 23.75 2.95
C ASP A 113 4.92 22.93 4.09
N ALA A 114 5.61 22.85 5.23
CA ALA A 114 5.17 22.11 6.40
C ALA A 114 4.89 23.04 7.57
N TYR A 115 3.77 22.86 8.27
CA TYR A 115 3.39 23.67 9.43
C TYR A 115 2.50 22.91 10.41
N ASN A 116 2.49 23.33 11.68
CA ASN A 116 1.49 22.86 12.65
C ASN A 116 0.26 23.78 12.69
N LEU A 117 -0.79 23.37 13.40
CA LEU A 117 -2.04 24.16 13.52
C LEU A 117 -1.89 25.49 14.28
N ASN A 118 -0.76 25.74 14.94
CA ASN A 118 -0.43 27.05 15.53
C ASN A 118 0.17 28.01 14.50
N GLY A 119 0.31 27.60 13.23
CA GLY A 119 0.93 28.38 12.16
C GLY A 119 2.46 28.40 12.20
N GLN A 120 3.08 27.58 13.06
CA GLN A 120 4.54 27.47 13.09
C GLN A 120 5.01 26.64 11.88
N LEU A 121 5.81 27.28 11.02
CA LEU A 121 6.51 26.60 9.93
C LEU A 121 7.52 25.59 10.48
N LYS A 122 7.66 24.46 9.79
CA LYS A 122 8.65 23.41 10.02
C LYS A 122 9.64 23.44 8.87
N ASP A 123 10.92 23.40 9.20
CA ASP A 123 11.99 23.27 8.22
C ASP A 123 11.96 21.85 7.63
N ILE A 124 11.85 21.74 6.30
CA ILE A 124 11.79 20.47 5.57
C ILE A 124 12.59 20.58 4.26
N GLU A 125 13.69 19.85 4.18
CA GLU A 125 14.45 19.69 2.94
C GLU A 125 14.04 18.36 2.26
N MET A 126 13.55 18.45 1.02
CA MET A 126 13.18 17.27 0.22
C MET A 126 14.39 16.76 -0.57
N ARG A 127 14.82 15.53 -0.29
CA ARG A 127 15.92 14.85 -0.98
C ARG A 127 15.44 13.61 -1.73
N ARG A 128 16.06 13.33 -2.87
CA ARG A 128 15.78 12.10 -3.64
C ARG A 128 16.52 10.90 -3.04
N VAL A 129 15.84 9.76 -3.00
CA VAL A 129 16.39 8.45 -2.63
C VAL A 129 15.88 7.42 -3.63
N SER A 130 16.72 6.44 -3.99
CA SER A 130 16.37 5.38 -4.94
C SER A 130 16.59 4.00 -4.34
N GLU A 131 15.66 3.07 -4.59
CA GLU A 131 15.79 1.66 -4.22
C GLU A 131 15.42 0.79 -5.42
N GLY A 132 16.42 0.19 -6.06
CA GLY A 132 16.23 -0.44 -7.37
C GLY A 132 15.68 0.56 -8.39
N GLU A 133 14.50 0.26 -8.93
CA GLU A 133 13.77 1.13 -9.87
C GLU A 133 12.87 2.18 -9.17
N ALA A 134 12.67 2.08 -7.84
CA ALA A 134 11.81 3.00 -7.11
C ALA A 134 12.50 4.35 -6.85
N ILE A 135 11.74 5.44 -6.94
CA ILE A 135 12.22 6.81 -6.76
C ILE A 135 11.36 7.50 -5.70
N TYR A 136 11.97 7.81 -4.56
CA TYR A 136 11.36 8.48 -3.43
C TYR A 136 11.87 9.93 -3.31
N SER A 137 10.98 10.84 -2.92
CA SER A 137 11.36 12.15 -2.39
C SER A 137 11.03 12.15 -0.91
N ILE A 138 12.07 12.20 -0.07
CA ILE A 138 11.97 12.10 1.38
C ILE A 138 12.35 13.44 2.01
N GLY A 139 11.56 13.90 2.99
CA GLY A 139 11.89 15.03 3.85
C GLY A 139 11.63 14.69 5.32
N GLU A 140 12.33 15.35 6.23
CA GLU A 140 12.26 15.09 7.67
C GLU A 140 11.99 16.39 8.43
N VAL A 141 11.00 16.39 9.35
CA VAL A 141 10.65 17.52 10.22
C VAL A 141 10.73 17.11 11.69
N THR A 142 10.95 18.07 12.59
CA THR A 142 10.91 17.83 14.05
C THR A 142 9.55 18.16 14.66
N ILE A 143 9.13 17.35 15.63
CA ILE A 143 7.92 17.54 16.43
C ILE A 143 8.23 17.59 17.93
N ALA A 144 7.35 18.22 18.70
CA ALA A 144 7.40 18.25 20.17
C ALA A 144 6.00 18.14 20.78
N GLY A 145 5.78 17.12 21.61
CA GLY A 145 4.47 16.77 22.15
C GLY A 145 3.53 16.27 21.05
N THR A 146 2.22 16.53 21.22
CA THR A 146 1.23 16.25 20.18
C THR A 146 1.12 17.41 19.19
N GLU A 147 1.45 17.16 17.93
CA GLU A 147 1.32 18.12 16.85
C GLU A 147 0.50 17.56 15.69
N ILE A 148 -0.52 18.30 15.26
CA ILE A 148 -1.14 18.09 13.95
C ILE A 148 -0.36 18.89 12.92
N LEU A 149 0.32 18.18 12.04
CA LEU A 149 1.06 18.75 10.92
C LEU A 149 0.19 18.79 9.66
N VAL A 150 0.39 19.84 8.86
CA VAL A 150 -0.11 20.00 7.51
C VAL A 150 1.10 20.12 6.59
N PHE A 151 1.10 19.34 5.51
CA PHE A 151 2.08 19.38 4.45
C PHE A 151 1.37 19.80 3.17
N ASP A 152 1.74 20.97 2.62
CA ASP A 152 1.34 21.42 1.30
C ASP A 152 2.43 21.03 0.30
N ILE A 153 2.15 19.96 -0.45
CA ILE A 153 3.08 19.24 -1.31
C ILE A 153 2.84 19.66 -2.76
N ASN A 154 3.86 20.29 -3.37
CA ASN A 154 3.87 20.71 -4.76
C ASN A 154 4.80 19.78 -5.54
N VAL A 155 4.26 19.03 -6.49
CA VAL A 155 4.98 17.97 -7.22
C VAL A 155 4.98 18.28 -8.72
N THR A 156 6.16 18.48 -9.30
CA THR A 156 6.31 18.64 -10.75
C THR A 156 7.03 17.42 -11.32
N PRO A 157 6.31 16.48 -11.98
CA PRO A 157 6.93 15.36 -12.67
C PRO A 157 7.83 15.82 -13.81
N GLN A 158 8.88 15.07 -14.10
CA GLN A 158 9.77 15.33 -15.23
C GLN A 158 8.99 15.33 -16.56
N GLY A 159 9.08 16.44 -17.29
CA GLY A 159 8.37 16.68 -18.54
C GLY A 159 7.07 17.49 -18.39
N GLU A 160 6.55 17.67 -17.18
CA GLU A 160 5.44 18.58 -16.89
C GLU A 160 5.97 19.97 -16.52
N SER A 161 5.20 21.02 -16.82
CA SER A 161 5.53 22.42 -16.48
C SER A 161 4.71 22.98 -15.32
N SER A 162 3.58 22.35 -14.98
CA SER A 162 2.67 22.76 -13.91
C SER A 162 2.75 21.77 -12.75
N PRO A 163 2.79 22.24 -11.49
CA PRO A 163 2.80 21.35 -10.33
C PRO A 163 1.42 20.70 -10.08
N PHE A 164 1.47 19.50 -9.54
CA PHE A 164 0.36 18.82 -8.90
C PHE A 164 0.37 19.14 -7.40
N ASN A 165 -0.76 19.60 -6.88
CA ASN A 165 -0.86 20.11 -5.52
C ASN A 165 -1.63 19.10 -4.66
N VAL A 166 -1.00 18.64 -3.58
CA VAL A 166 -1.54 17.69 -2.62
C VAL A 166 -1.40 18.27 -1.22
N LYS A 167 -2.43 18.14 -0.38
CA LYS A 167 -2.35 18.48 1.04
C LYS A 167 -2.51 17.21 1.86
N LEU A 168 -1.52 16.91 2.70
CA LEU A 168 -1.61 15.89 3.76
C LEU A 168 -1.80 16.58 5.10
N LYS A 169 -2.70 16.08 5.94
CA LYS A 169 -2.86 16.51 7.34
C LYS A 169 -2.87 15.28 8.23
N ARG A 170 -2.03 15.25 9.25
CA ARG A 170 -1.87 14.08 10.14
C ARG A 170 -1.49 14.54 11.55
N GLU A 171 -2.03 13.87 12.55
CA GLU A 171 -1.60 14.01 13.95
C GLU A 171 -0.38 13.12 14.23
N PHE A 172 0.59 13.66 14.96
CA PHE A 172 1.72 12.91 15.49
C PHE A 172 1.88 13.23 16.98
N VAL A 173 2.27 12.23 17.75
CA VAL A 173 2.56 12.34 19.18
C VAL A 173 4.05 12.04 19.33
N SER A 174 4.84 12.95 19.91
CA SER A 174 6.23 12.67 20.31
C SER A 174 6.25 11.87 21.61
N ASP A 175 7.43 11.34 21.96
CA ASP A 175 7.70 10.85 23.31
C ASP A 175 8.04 12.01 24.27
#